data_AF-A0A016U611-F1
#
_entry.id   AF-A0A016U611-F1
#
_cell.length_a   1.000
_cell.length_b   1.000
_cell.length_c   1.000
_cell.angle_alpha   90.00
_cell.angle_beta   90.00
_cell.angle_gamma   90.00
#
_symmetry.space_group_name_H-M   'P 1'
#
loop_
_entity.id
_entity.type
_entity.pdbx_description
1 polymer ?
#
loop_
_entity_poly.entity_id
_entity_poly.type
_entity_poly.pdbx_seq_one_letter_code
_entity_poly.pdbx_strand_id
1 'polypeptide(L)'
;MFCSLLLAAALGFALSQWLPPFYVQDIELIQMSKAMRDADDNKAHPGQIYINYQGQAEGMQDNAPSEFFYYVDPAVLQKPSYSQFIAMMNNFNREGGVDEPRVSREEEGHEISTFLTTILASRPWQILYSFLYHKGTTHTIVTKNKANLFVNRFHRIQIIPHQIQCMQVNVSFNPRNTRRSLPP
;
A
#
# COMPACT_ATOMS: atom_id res chain seq x y z
N MET A 1 13.10 -7.28 45.84
CA MET A 1 13.71 -6.33 44.88
C MET A 1 13.38 -6.71 43.42
N PHE A 2 12.13 -7.07 43.10
CA PHE A 2 11.72 -7.42 41.72
C PHE A 2 10.47 -6.65 41.22
N CYS A 3 9.76 -5.91 42.09
CA CYS A 3 8.61 -5.09 41.67
C CYS A 3 9.01 -3.78 40.95
N SER A 4 10.25 -3.31 41.10
CA SER A 4 10.68 -2.02 40.53
C SER A 4 11.11 -2.10 39.05
N LEU A 5 11.37 -3.31 38.53
CA LEU A 5 11.76 -3.52 37.13
C LEU A 5 10.56 -3.72 36.19
N LEU A 6 9.41 -4.18 36.72
CA LEU A 6 8.18 -4.34 35.94
C LEU A 6 7.50 -3.00 35.61
N LEU A 7 7.66 -1.97 36.47
CA LEU A 7 7.13 -0.63 36.18
C LEU A 7 7.90 0.09 35.06
N ALA A 8 9.19 -0.20 34.89
CA ALA A 8 10.00 0.38 33.81
C ALA A 8 9.67 -0.23 32.44
N ALA A 9 9.24 -1.49 32.40
CA ALA A 9 8.82 -2.16 31.17
C ALA A 9 7.40 -1.72 30.72
N ALA A 10 6.53 -1.36 31.66
CA ALA A 10 5.16 -0.90 31.36
C ALA A 10 5.09 0.55 30.84
N LEU A 11 6.07 1.40 31.16
CA LEU A 11 6.16 2.76 30.61
C LEU A 11 6.75 2.81 29.18
N GLY A 12 7.27 1.69 28.67
CA GLY A 12 7.87 1.60 27.34
C GLY A 12 6.88 1.43 26.17
N PHE A 13 5.59 1.24 26.45
CA PHE A 13 4.60 0.86 25.44
C PHE A 13 3.31 1.67 25.54
N ALA A 14 3.35 2.96 25.16
CA ALA A 14 2.23 3.70 24.57
C ALA A 14 2.57 5.19 24.39
N LEU A 15 3.72 5.54 23.80
CA LEU A 15 3.80 6.85 23.16
C LEU A 15 3.15 6.70 21.78
N SER A 16 1.82 6.86 21.73
CA SER A 16 1.22 7.42 20.52
C SER A 16 1.87 8.79 20.35
N GLN A 17 2.93 8.86 19.54
CA GLN A 17 3.60 10.11 19.23
C GLN A 17 2.55 11.05 18.64
N TRP A 18 2.11 12.01 19.45
CA TRP A 18 1.20 13.05 19.04
C TRP A 18 1.96 13.93 18.08
N LEU A 19 1.47 14.06 16.85
CA LEU A 19 1.98 15.07 15.95
C LEU A 19 1.50 16.41 16.49
N PRO A 20 2.39 17.33 16.89
CA PRO A 20 1.95 18.65 17.27
C PRO A 20 1.21 19.28 16.09
N PRO A 21 0.16 20.07 16.32
CA PRO A 21 -0.56 20.72 15.23
C PRO A 21 0.42 21.60 14.45
N PHE A 22 0.52 21.35 13.14
CA PHE A 22 1.29 22.15 12.21
C PHE A 22 0.34 22.65 11.12
N TYR A 23 0.63 23.85 10.63
CA TYR A 23 -0.18 24.47 9.59
C TYR A 23 0.40 24.20 8.21
N VAL A 24 -0.47 23.84 7.28
CA VAL A 24 -0.13 23.64 5.87
C VAL A 24 -1.12 24.37 5.00
N GLN A 25 -0.62 25.18 4.07
CA GLN A 25 -1.43 25.86 3.06
C GLN A 25 -1.71 24.93 1.87
N ASP A 26 -2.82 25.14 1.19
CA ASP A 26 -3.19 24.34 0.00
C ASP A 26 -2.10 24.38 -1.08
N ILE A 27 -1.45 25.54 -1.27
CA ILE A 27 -0.36 25.68 -2.24
C ILE A 27 0.82 24.78 -1.90
N GLU A 28 1.13 24.61 -0.61
CA GLU A 28 2.21 23.74 -0.16
C GLU A 28 1.86 22.26 -0.38
N LEU A 29 0.60 21.88 -0.16
CA LEU A 29 0.11 20.52 -0.45
C LEU A 29 0.18 20.20 -1.95
N ILE A 30 -0.23 21.13 -2.81
CA ILE A 30 -0.17 20.97 -4.26
C ILE A 30 1.28 20.82 -4.72
N GLN A 31 2.16 21.70 -4.25
CA GLN A 31 3.59 21.68 -4.61
C GLN A 31 4.27 20.39 -4.15
N MET A 32 4.04 19.98 -2.90
CA MET A 32 4.57 18.73 -2.37
C MET A 32 4.04 17.51 -3.13
N SER A 33 2.72 17.42 -3.36
CA SER A 33 2.09 16.31 -4.09
C SER A 33 2.65 16.18 -5.50
N LYS A 34 2.82 17.31 -6.21
CA LYS A 34 3.45 17.34 -7.53
C LYS A 34 4.90 16.87 -7.46
N ALA A 35 5.70 17.37 -6.51
CA ALA A 35 7.08 16.97 -6.35
C ALA A 35 7.22 15.45 -6.06
N MET A 36 6.35 14.89 -5.22
CA MET A 36 6.30 13.46 -4.96
C MET A 36 5.95 12.66 -6.22
N ARG A 37 4.92 13.08 -6.96
CA ARG A 37 4.51 12.43 -8.22
C ARG A 37 5.61 12.49 -9.28
N ASP A 38 6.30 13.61 -9.39
CA ASP A 38 7.36 13.82 -10.37
C ASP A 38 8.58 12.96 -10.05
N ALA A 39 8.92 12.81 -8.76
CA ALA A 39 10.04 12.00 -8.27
C ALA A 39 9.78 10.50 -8.17
N ASP A 40 8.55 10.03 -8.45
CA ASP A 40 8.23 8.61 -8.43
C ASP A 40 8.80 7.92 -9.68
N ASP A 41 10.00 7.33 -9.52
CA ASP A 41 10.67 6.54 -10.56
C ASP A 41 9.96 5.19 -10.82
N ASN A 42 9.15 4.72 -9.87
CA ASN A 42 8.42 3.47 -10.05
C ASN A 42 7.12 3.67 -10.83
N LYS A 43 6.54 4.87 -10.91
CA LYS A 43 5.27 5.12 -11.64
C LYS A 43 5.28 4.57 -13.07
N ALA A 44 4.12 4.13 -13.53
CA ALA A 44 3.93 3.83 -14.95
C ALA A 44 4.02 5.11 -15.79
N HIS A 45 4.72 5.03 -16.92
CA HIS A 45 4.83 6.11 -17.90
C HIS A 45 3.70 6.03 -18.94
N PRO A 46 3.41 7.14 -19.65
CA PRO A 46 2.50 7.11 -20.79
C PRO A 46 2.86 5.98 -21.76
N GLY A 47 1.87 5.20 -22.19
CA GLY A 47 2.06 4.04 -23.09
C GLY A 47 2.40 2.72 -22.39
N GLN A 48 2.62 2.71 -21.06
CA GLN A 48 2.84 1.46 -20.32
C GLN A 48 1.54 0.85 -19.78
N ILE A 49 0.44 1.60 -19.76
CA ILE A 49 -0.88 1.13 -19.35
C ILE A 49 -1.90 1.65 -20.36
N TYR A 50 -2.75 0.75 -20.85
CA TYR A 50 -3.92 1.07 -21.67
C TYR A 50 -5.17 0.61 -20.94
N ILE A 51 -6.12 1.53 -20.81
CA ILE A 51 -7.38 1.33 -20.10
C ILE A 51 -8.56 1.51 -21.05
N ASN A 52 -9.59 0.71 -20.83
CA ASN A 52 -10.85 0.78 -21.54
C ASN A 52 -11.93 1.26 -20.56
N TYR A 53 -12.26 2.55 -20.64
CA TYR A 53 -13.27 3.17 -19.78
C TYR A 53 -14.70 2.70 -20.09
N GLN A 54 -14.95 2.21 -21.31
CA GLN A 54 -16.25 1.67 -21.74
C GLN A 54 -17.40 2.68 -21.56
N GLY A 55 -18.63 2.20 -21.39
CA GLY A 55 -19.80 3.05 -21.19
C GLY A 55 -19.92 3.53 -19.74
N GLN A 56 -20.61 4.66 -19.56
CA GLN A 56 -20.92 5.19 -18.23
C GLN A 56 -21.78 4.19 -17.45
N ALA A 57 -21.49 4.03 -16.15
CA ALA A 57 -22.34 3.23 -15.27
C ALA A 57 -23.71 3.90 -15.12
N GLU A 58 -24.76 3.28 -15.64
CA GLU A 58 -26.14 3.79 -15.59
C GLU A 58 -27.09 2.71 -15.07
N GLY A 59 -27.76 3.00 -13.95
CA GLY A 59 -28.71 2.09 -13.33
C GLY A 59 -28.08 0.74 -12.95
N MET A 60 -28.73 -0.35 -13.35
CA MET A 60 -28.28 -1.73 -13.11
C MET A 60 -27.69 -2.40 -14.36
N GLN A 61 -27.59 -1.69 -15.48
CA GLN A 61 -27.09 -2.27 -16.72
C GLN A 61 -25.56 -2.26 -16.72
N ASP A 62 -24.96 -3.42 -17.03
CA ASP A 62 -23.52 -3.49 -17.27
C ASP A 62 -23.20 -2.89 -18.64
N ASN A 63 -22.60 -1.70 -18.61
CA ASN A 63 -22.13 -0.95 -19.77
C ASN A 63 -20.62 -1.15 -20.01
N ALA A 64 -20.01 -2.15 -19.36
CA ALA A 64 -18.59 -2.45 -19.40
C ALA A 64 -18.30 -3.94 -19.72
N PRO A 65 -18.68 -4.44 -20.92
CA PRO A 65 -18.57 -5.86 -21.28
C PRO A 65 -17.13 -6.39 -21.47
N SER A 66 -16.12 -5.53 -21.45
CA SER A 66 -14.69 -5.85 -21.64
C SER A 66 -13.90 -5.58 -20.35
N GLU A 67 -12.66 -6.06 -20.31
CA GLU A 67 -11.76 -5.79 -19.20
C GLU A 67 -11.35 -4.30 -19.15
N PHE A 68 -11.23 -3.75 -17.93
CA PHE A 68 -10.83 -2.35 -17.74
C PHE A 68 -9.37 -2.10 -18.12
N PHE A 69 -8.45 -3.01 -17.77
CA PHE A 69 -7.07 -2.96 -18.23
C PHE A 69 -6.95 -3.73 -19.54
N TYR A 70 -6.86 -3.00 -20.65
CA TYR A 70 -6.63 -3.60 -21.96
C TYR A 70 -5.20 -4.13 -22.10
N TYR A 71 -4.24 -3.40 -21.53
CA TYR A 71 -2.83 -3.81 -21.51
C TYR A 71 -2.09 -3.15 -20.35
N VAL A 72 -1.19 -3.91 -19.74
CA VAL A 72 -0.20 -3.42 -18.79
C VAL A 72 1.16 -3.95 -19.23
N ASP A 73 2.13 -3.05 -19.42
CA ASP A 73 3.50 -3.40 -19.71
C ASP A 73 4.08 -4.27 -18.57
N PRO A 74 4.49 -5.52 -18.85
CA PRO A 74 5.05 -6.40 -17.82
C PRO A 74 6.26 -5.79 -17.11
N ALA A 75 7.01 -4.89 -17.75
CA ALA A 75 8.14 -4.21 -17.13
C ALA A 75 7.71 -3.31 -15.95
N VAL A 76 6.49 -2.75 -15.98
CA VAL A 76 5.95 -1.99 -14.83
C VAL A 76 5.75 -2.90 -13.63
N LEU A 77 5.22 -4.11 -13.86
CA LEU A 77 4.93 -5.08 -12.80
C LEU A 77 6.21 -5.66 -12.16
N GLN A 78 7.33 -5.58 -12.87
CA GLN A 78 8.65 -5.99 -12.39
C GLN A 78 9.37 -4.90 -11.60
N LYS A 79 8.85 -3.66 -11.59
CA LYS A 79 9.46 -2.58 -10.80
C LYS A 79 9.37 -2.91 -9.30
N PRO A 80 10.41 -2.58 -8.51
CA PRO A 80 10.52 -3.02 -7.12
C PRO A 80 9.28 -2.78 -6.26
N SER A 81 8.66 -1.59 -6.33
CA SER A 81 7.48 -1.31 -5.52
C SER A 81 6.24 -2.12 -5.95
N TYR A 82 6.08 -2.35 -7.26
CA TYR A 82 4.94 -3.11 -7.79
C TYR A 82 5.09 -4.60 -7.51
N SER A 83 6.25 -5.18 -7.78
CA SER A 83 6.48 -6.61 -7.59
C SER A 83 6.38 -7.01 -6.11
N GLN A 84 6.93 -6.19 -5.21
CA GLN A 84 6.84 -6.42 -3.77
C GLN A 84 5.42 -6.22 -3.24
N PHE A 85 4.69 -5.24 -3.77
CA PHE A 85 3.27 -5.07 -3.43
C PHE A 85 2.44 -6.27 -3.89
N ILE A 86 2.67 -6.77 -5.11
CA ILE A 86 2.01 -7.96 -5.64
C ILE A 86 2.31 -9.18 -4.77
N ALA A 87 3.56 -9.36 -4.33
CA ALA A 87 3.94 -10.45 -3.42
C ALA A 87 3.09 -10.40 -2.13
N MET A 88 3.06 -9.27 -1.43
CA MET A 88 2.23 -9.10 -0.23
C MET A 88 0.73 -9.37 -0.50
N MET A 89 0.20 -8.88 -1.62
CA MET A 89 -1.22 -9.04 -1.95
C MET A 89 -1.58 -10.48 -2.36
N ASN A 90 -0.61 -11.28 -2.81
CA ASN A 90 -0.83 -12.68 -3.18
C ASN A 90 -0.97 -13.61 -1.95
N ASN A 91 -0.70 -13.11 -0.74
CA ASN A 91 -0.90 -13.84 0.51
C ASN A 91 -2.37 -14.00 0.89
N PHE A 92 -3.24 -13.21 0.28
CA PHE A 92 -4.68 -13.19 0.56
C PHE A 92 -5.46 -14.00 -0.48
N ASN A 93 -6.58 -14.59 -0.07
CA ASN A 93 -7.44 -15.31 -0.99
C ASN A 93 -8.35 -14.31 -1.71
N ARG A 94 -8.41 -14.40 -3.04
CA ARG A 94 -9.32 -13.54 -3.83
C ARG A 94 -10.78 -13.94 -3.63
N GLU A 95 -11.01 -15.22 -3.32
CA GLU A 95 -12.32 -15.76 -3.00
C GLU A 95 -12.59 -15.63 -1.50
N GLY A 96 -13.74 -15.06 -1.15
CA GLY A 96 -14.19 -15.00 0.23
C GLY A 96 -14.59 -16.38 0.77
N GLY A 97 -14.55 -16.55 2.09
CA GLY A 97 -14.93 -17.81 2.76
C GLY A 97 -13.83 -18.87 2.80
N VAL A 98 -12.60 -18.48 2.44
CA VAL A 98 -11.39 -19.30 2.60
C VAL A 98 -10.52 -18.68 3.69
N ASP A 99 -9.96 -19.50 4.56
CA ASP A 99 -9.10 -19.04 5.65
C ASP A 99 -7.84 -18.33 5.14
N GLU A 100 -7.46 -17.26 5.82
CA GLU A 100 -6.25 -16.47 5.57
C GLU A 100 -5.31 -16.52 6.79
N PRO A 101 -3.98 -16.34 6.64
CA PRO A 101 -3.22 -16.08 5.40
C PRO A 101 -2.75 -17.36 4.67
N ARG A 102 -2.40 -17.23 3.38
CA ARG A 102 -1.89 -18.34 2.53
C ARG A 102 -0.42 -18.71 2.80
N VAL A 103 0.29 -17.90 3.58
CA VAL A 103 1.72 -18.02 3.84
C VAL A 103 2.03 -18.01 5.33
N SER A 104 3.26 -18.38 5.69
CA SER A 104 3.73 -18.30 7.08
C SER A 104 3.84 -16.86 7.58
N ARG A 105 3.79 -16.65 8.89
CA ARG A 105 3.99 -15.30 9.49
C ARG A 105 5.38 -14.76 9.20
N GLU A 106 6.36 -15.63 9.11
CA GLU A 106 7.75 -15.29 8.80
C GLU A 106 7.88 -14.74 7.38
N GLU A 107 7.22 -15.39 6.41
CA GLU A 107 7.17 -14.97 5.01
C GLU A 107 6.41 -13.64 4.85
N GLU A 108 5.20 -13.54 5.43
CA GLU A 108 4.42 -12.31 5.43
C GLU A 108 5.21 -11.13 6.02
N GLY A 109 5.85 -11.33 7.18
CA GLY A 109 6.69 -10.31 7.82
C GLY A 109 7.90 -9.91 6.96
N HIS A 110 8.51 -10.87 6.27
CA HIS A 110 9.61 -10.59 5.34
C HIS A 110 9.16 -9.73 4.15
N GLU A 111 8.02 -10.06 3.54
CA GLU A 111 7.47 -9.31 2.42
C GLU A 111 7.05 -7.89 2.82
N ILE A 112 6.36 -7.74 3.96
CA ILE A 112 6.01 -6.42 4.50
C ILE A 112 7.27 -5.60 4.77
N SER A 113 8.28 -6.19 5.43
CA SER A 113 9.54 -5.50 5.73
C SER A 113 10.27 -5.06 4.45
N THR A 114 10.30 -5.92 3.43
CA THR A 114 10.93 -5.65 2.13
C THR A 114 10.22 -4.52 1.39
N PHE A 115 8.88 -4.58 1.31
CA PHE A 115 8.07 -3.54 0.69
C PHE A 115 8.24 -2.19 1.39
N LEU A 116 8.08 -2.16 2.72
CA LEU A 116 8.22 -0.93 3.50
C LEU A 116 9.64 -0.35 3.38
N THR A 117 10.67 -1.19 3.41
CA THR A 117 12.06 -0.74 3.20
C THR A 117 12.23 -0.06 1.85
N THR A 118 11.69 -0.66 0.79
CA THR A 118 11.78 -0.11 -0.58
C THR A 118 11.02 1.20 -0.72
N ILE A 119 9.76 1.28 -0.28
CA ILE A 119 8.97 2.50 -0.44
C ILE A 119 9.55 3.64 0.42
N LEU A 120 9.97 3.38 1.65
CA LEU A 120 10.47 4.43 2.54
C LEU A 120 11.84 4.96 2.09
N ALA A 121 12.61 4.14 1.37
CA ALA A 121 13.84 4.57 0.73
C ALA A 121 13.61 5.34 -0.58
N SER A 122 12.41 5.30 -1.17
CA SER A 122 12.12 5.95 -2.46
C SER A 122 12.08 7.48 -2.35
N ARG A 123 12.35 8.15 -3.48
CA ARG A 123 12.41 9.62 -3.55
C ARG A 123 11.10 10.33 -3.15
N PRO A 124 9.89 9.84 -3.54
CA PRO A 124 8.64 10.46 -3.07
C PRO A 124 8.53 10.49 -1.53
N TRP A 125 8.95 9.41 -0.86
CA TRP A 125 8.93 9.35 0.60
C TRP A 125 10.01 10.22 1.24
N GLN A 126 11.20 10.34 0.64
CA GLN A 126 12.22 11.28 1.08
C GLN A 126 11.74 12.74 1.00
N ILE A 127 10.99 13.09 -0.05
CA ILE A 127 10.36 14.42 -0.20
C ILE A 127 9.32 14.64 0.90
N LEU A 128 8.44 13.68 1.14
CA LEU A 128 7.45 13.75 2.21
C LEU A 128 8.09 13.92 3.59
N TYR A 129 9.13 13.13 3.89
CA TYR A 129 9.85 13.25 5.15
C TYR A 129 10.51 14.60 5.32
N SER A 130 11.14 15.12 4.25
CA SER A 130 11.72 16.45 4.25
C SER A 130 10.66 17.52 4.51
N PHE A 131 9.51 17.43 3.83
CA PHE A 131 8.40 18.35 4.03
C PHE A 131 7.90 18.36 5.48
N LEU A 132 7.64 17.19 6.05
CA LEU A 132 7.18 17.05 7.43
C LEU A 132 8.22 17.56 8.45
N TYR A 133 9.51 17.31 8.19
CA TYR A 133 10.59 17.82 9.01
C TYR A 133 10.60 19.35 9.08
N HIS A 134 10.45 20.03 7.92
CA HIS A 134 10.40 21.49 7.86
C HIS A 134 9.13 22.07 8.52
N LYS A 135 8.06 21.29 8.63
CA LYS A 135 6.83 21.67 9.35
C LYS A 135 6.94 21.58 10.87
N GLY A 136 8.12 21.27 11.40
CA GLY A 136 8.37 21.21 12.84
C GLY A 136 7.89 19.91 13.49
N THR A 137 7.62 18.86 12.70
CA THR A 137 7.38 17.53 13.26
C THR A 137 8.73 16.93 13.68
N THR A 138 9.08 17.08 14.95
CA THR A 138 10.39 16.75 15.55
C THR A 138 10.72 15.25 15.62
N HIS A 139 10.05 14.38 14.86
CA HIS A 139 10.20 12.92 14.98
C HIS A 139 10.65 12.16 13.73
N THR A 140 10.90 12.79 12.60
CA THR A 140 11.22 12.08 11.34
C THR A 140 12.63 12.35 10.82
N ILE A 141 13.64 12.19 11.67
CA ILE A 141 14.96 11.79 11.16
C ILE A 141 14.89 10.29 10.93
N VAL A 142 14.46 9.86 9.73
CA VAL A 142 14.76 8.51 9.25
C VAL A 142 16.24 8.50 8.88
N THR A 143 17.12 8.43 9.89
CA THR A 143 18.49 7.95 9.65
C THR A 143 18.36 6.52 9.12
N LYS A 144 19.32 6.04 8.31
CA LYS A 144 19.33 4.68 7.74
C LYS A 144 19.02 3.56 8.76
N ASN A 145 19.23 3.81 10.06
CA ASN A 145 18.95 2.88 11.16
C ASN A 145 17.49 2.91 11.69
N LYS A 146 16.65 3.87 11.27
CA LYS A 146 15.25 4.06 11.71
C LYS A 146 14.19 3.71 10.66
N ALA A 147 14.56 3.24 9.47
CA ALA A 147 13.61 2.53 8.59
C ALA A 147 12.90 1.43 9.39
N ASN A 148 13.66 0.72 10.25
CA ASN A 148 13.16 -0.23 11.22
C ASN A 148 12.13 0.35 12.20
N LEU A 149 12.13 1.64 12.55
CA LEU A 149 11.14 2.19 13.50
C LEU A 149 9.78 2.44 12.85
N PHE A 150 9.75 2.86 11.59
CA PHE A 150 8.50 3.01 10.83
C PHE A 150 7.97 1.63 10.41
N VAL A 151 8.85 0.74 9.96
CA VAL A 151 8.56 -0.68 9.66
C VAL A 151 8.07 -1.43 10.90
N ASN A 152 8.72 -1.28 12.06
CA ASN A 152 8.31 -1.92 13.32
C ASN A 152 7.01 -1.34 13.90
N ARG A 153 6.66 -0.08 13.57
CA ARG A 153 5.39 0.52 13.97
C ARG A 153 4.25 0.06 13.08
N PHE A 154 4.48 -0.08 11.76
CA PHE A 154 3.54 -0.73 10.84
C PHE A 154 3.36 -2.23 11.12
N HIS A 155 4.38 -2.93 11.62
CA HIS A 155 4.21 -4.31 12.12
C HIS A 155 3.38 -4.40 13.41
N ARG A 156 3.28 -3.31 14.21
CA ARG A 156 2.52 -3.27 15.48
C ARG A 156 1.13 -2.68 15.37
N ILE A 157 0.89 -1.85 14.36
CA ILE A 157 -0.46 -1.73 13.82
C ILE A 157 -0.65 -3.10 13.19
N GLN A 158 -1.24 -4.06 13.91
CA GLN A 158 -1.99 -5.09 13.21
C GLN A 158 -2.84 -4.28 12.25
N ILE A 159 -2.50 -4.30 10.96
CA ILE A 159 -3.48 -4.03 9.93
C ILE A 159 -4.52 -5.07 10.27
N ILE A 160 -5.53 -4.64 11.02
CA ILE A 160 -6.62 -5.48 11.44
C ILE A 160 -7.09 -6.07 10.11
N PRO A 161 -7.03 -7.40 9.92
CA PRO A 161 -7.32 -8.00 8.61
C PRO A 161 -8.71 -7.58 8.07
N HIS A 162 -9.59 -7.07 8.95
CA HIS A 162 -10.87 -6.47 8.59
C HIS A 162 -10.86 -5.12 7.85
N GLN A 163 -9.75 -4.38 7.73
CA GLN A 163 -9.78 -3.01 7.16
C GLN A 163 -9.26 -2.88 5.72
N ILE A 164 -8.78 -3.95 5.09
CA ILE A 164 -8.51 -3.96 3.63
C ILE A 164 -9.78 -4.29 2.82
N GLN A 165 -10.88 -4.65 3.49
CA GLN A 165 -12.14 -5.00 2.82
C GLN A 165 -12.82 -3.80 2.11
N CYS A 166 -12.40 -2.57 2.37
CA CYS A 166 -13.02 -1.37 1.79
C CYS A 166 -12.41 -0.88 0.47
N MET A 167 -11.45 -1.61 -0.11
CA MET A 167 -10.97 -1.34 -1.47
C MET A 167 -11.29 -2.49 -2.43
N GLN A 168 -12.42 -3.16 -2.21
CA GLN A 168 -13.05 -3.95 -3.26
C GLN A 168 -13.88 -3.00 -4.13
N VAL A 169 -13.29 -2.54 -5.24
CA VAL A 169 -14.10 -2.20 -6.42
C VAL A 169 -14.84 -3.48 -6.76
N ASN A 170 -16.14 -3.51 -6.51
CA ASN A 170 -17.05 -4.60 -6.88
C ASN A 170 -16.98 -4.80 -8.40
N VAL A 171 -16.11 -5.71 -8.85
CA VAL A 171 -16.27 -6.38 -10.13
C VAL A 171 -16.82 -7.76 -9.81
N SER A 172 -18.14 -7.85 -9.75
CA SER A 172 -18.86 -9.11 -9.60
C SER A 172 -18.68 -9.93 -10.87
N PHE A 173 -17.79 -10.92 -10.85
CA PHE A 173 -17.62 -11.87 -11.93
C PHE A 173 -18.68 -12.98 -11.77
N ASN A 174 -19.64 -13.05 -12.69
CA ASN A 174 -20.68 -14.10 -12.72
C ASN A 174 -20.12 -15.39 -13.34
N PRO A 175 -19.96 -16.51 -12.59
CA PRO A 175 -19.27 -17.71 -13.07
C PRO A 175 -20.10 -18.62 -13.99
N ARG A 176 -21.22 -18.15 -14.54
CA ARG A 176 -22.09 -18.97 -15.41
C ARG A 176 -21.86 -18.74 -16.90
N ASN A 177 -20.64 -18.95 -17.43
CA ASN A 177 -20.49 -19.28 -18.85
C ASN A 177 -19.11 -19.82 -19.30
N THR A 178 -18.64 -20.93 -18.73
CA THR A 178 -17.55 -21.72 -19.34
C THR A 178 -18.01 -23.15 -19.64
N ARG A 179 -18.94 -23.25 -20.59
CA ARG A 179 -19.02 -24.38 -21.51
C ARG A 179 -19.28 -23.86 -22.91
N ARG A 180 -18.21 -23.60 -23.67
CA ARG A 180 -18.25 -23.68 -25.12
C ARG A 180 -17.19 -24.65 -25.60
N SER A 181 -17.69 -25.66 -26.27
CA SER A 181 -17.04 -26.73 -27.01
C SER A 181 -15.93 -26.23 -27.94
N LEU A 182 -14.78 -26.90 -27.89
CA LEU A 182 -13.80 -26.95 -28.98
C LEU A 182 -14.39 -27.75 -30.16
N PRO A 183 -14.30 -27.26 -31.40
CA PRO A 183 -14.42 -28.12 -32.58
C PRO A 183 -13.04 -28.67 -33.02
N PRO A 184 -13.02 -29.76 -33.79
CA PRO A 184 -11.80 -30.42 -34.27
C PRO A 184 -10.99 -29.59 -35.28
#